data_AF-M1FL72-F1
#
_entry.id   AF-M1FL72-F1
#
_cell.length_a   1.000
_cell.length_b   1.000
_cell.length_c   1.000
_cell.angle_alpha   90.00
_cell.angle_beta   90.00
_cell.angle_gamma   90.00
#
_symmetry.space_group_name_H-M   'P 1'
#
loop_
_entity.id
_entity.type
_entity.pdbx_description
1 polymer ?
#
loop_
_entity_poly.entity_id
_entity_poly.type
_entity_poly.pdbx_seq_one_letter_code
_entity_poly.pdbx_strand_id
1 'polypeptide(L)'
;MQLTRHNNEKLNQDWLITHVAHSGSQPQALKKEAGAKPTTYHNRFSAVPENINWRPRCTHRPLMDGPQIAVVTGPEGEEIHCDQHGRVQVRFSWDQRLRTGQAESSESSAAQSSAWLRVSQGWAGGQFGFVALPRVGQEVIVSFLDGDPDQPIITGRTYHATNTSPYALPRHKTRTTLKTQTHKGEGSNELRFEDEADKEHIYIHAQKNLDLLTQNNRTEVIKIDSHLTFGENRFSYIKGDEHSTINGEQRQHTGGNSSLTTDGSHHSHVGKAQLVEAGNEIHHKAGLKVIIEAGAEITLSAGGGFLKLDLYGVRKLLEEAEKRHSADNIAISIKATLHLF
;
A
#
# COMPACT_ATOMS: atom_id res chain seq x y z
N MET A 1 -0.47 32.84 -61.59
CA MET A 1 -0.66 32.87 -63.07
C MET A 1 -1.65 33.97 -63.36
N GLN A 2 -1.27 34.95 -64.17
CA GLN A 2 -2.17 36.04 -64.54
C GLN A 2 -3.10 35.60 -65.68
N LEU A 3 -4.42 35.70 -65.48
CA LEU A 3 -5.40 35.53 -66.57
C LEU A 3 -5.66 36.90 -67.21
N THR A 4 -5.58 36.97 -68.54
CA THR A 4 -5.85 38.20 -69.30
C THR A 4 -6.76 37.89 -70.49
N ARG A 5 -7.50 38.91 -70.97
CA ARG A 5 -8.41 38.85 -72.14
C ARG A 5 -9.60 37.89 -71.99
N HIS A 6 -10.01 37.58 -70.77
CA HIS A 6 -11.28 36.91 -70.53
C HIS A 6 -12.44 37.90 -70.69
N ASN A 7 -13.54 37.49 -71.33
CA ASN A 7 -14.72 38.34 -71.61
C ASN A 7 -15.38 38.91 -70.34
N ASN A 8 -15.17 38.26 -69.19
CA ASN A 8 -15.57 38.78 -67.89
C ASN A 8 -14.35 39.39 -67.19
N GLU A 9 -14.34 40.72 -67.06
CA GLU A 9 -13.23 41.49 -66.49
C GLU A 9 -12.84 41.05 -65.09
N LYS A 10 -13.81 40.62 -64.25
CA LYS A 10 -13.53 40.16 -62.88
C LYS A 10 -12.64 38.92 -62.82
N LEU A 11 -12.53 38.17 -63.91
CA LEU A 11 -11.67 36.98 -63.98
C LEU A 11 -10.25 37.30 -64.43
N ASN A 12 -9.99 38.50 -64.98
CA ASN A 12 -8.66 38.94 -65.40
C ASN A 12 -7.82 39.40 -64.19
N GLN A 13 -7.42 38.44 -63.37
CA GLN A 13 -6.63 38.65 -62.15
C GLN A 13 -5.59 37.53 -62.02
N ASP A 14 -4.83 37.55 -60.93
CA ASP A 14 -3.89 36.50 -60.60
C ASP A 14 -4.59 35.29 -59.95
N TRP A 15 -4.22 34.11 -60.43
CA TRP A 15 -4.75 32.83 -60.00
C TRP A 15 -3.64 31.89 -59.53
N LEU A 16 -3.88 31.22 -58.41
CA LEU A 16 -3.09 30.10 -57.92
C LEU A 16 -3.63 28.79 -58.51
N ILE A 17 -2.80 28.10 -59.29
CA ILE A 17 -3.16 26.80 -59.88
C ILE A 17 -3.08 25.72 -58.81
N THR A 18 -4.17 24.96 -58.62
CA THR A 18 -4.29 23.92 -57.59
C THR A 18 -4.19 22.50 -58.17
N HIS A 19 -4.47 22.33 -59.46
CA HIS A 19 -4.33 21.06 -60.17
C HIS A 19 -4.16 21.30 -61.68
N VAL A 20 -3.32 20.51 -62.35
CA VAL A 20 -3.20 20.51 -63.82
C VAL A 20 -3.17 19.08 -64.32
N ALA A 21 -4.03 18.80 -65.30
CA ALA A 21 -4.02 17.57 -66.08
C ALA A 21 -3.59 17.91 -67.51
N HIS A 22 -2.61 17.15 -68.02
CA HIS A 22 -2.06 17.32 -69.35
C HIS A 22 -2.43 16.14 -70.23
N SER A 23 -2.87 16.39 -71.45
CA SER A 23 -3.17 15.38 -72.47
C SER A 23 -2.48 15.77 -73.77
N GLY A 24 -1.56 14.92 -74.22
CA GLY A 24 -0.88 15.08 -75.50
C GLY A 24 -1.26 13.94 -76.44
N SER A 25 -1.49 14.25 -77.71
CA SER A 25 -1.63 13.26 -78.78
C SER A 25 -0.65 13.59 -79.90
N GLN A 26 0.20 12.63 -80.25
CA GLN A 26 1.18 12.73 -81.33
C GLN A 26 0.97 11.60 -82.34
N PRO A 27 0.07 11.79 -83.33
CA PRO A 27 -0.25 10.75 -84.32
C PRO A 27 0.96 10.35 -85.19
N GLN A 28 1.89 11.27 -85.43
CA GLN A 28 3.05 11.08 -86.32
C GLN A 28 4.11 10.09 -85.79
N ALA A 29 4.01 9.66 -84.52
CA ALA A 29 4.94 8.69 -83.95
C ALA A 29 4.75 7.26 -84.54
N LEU A 30 3.55 6.94 -85.03
CA LEU A 30 3.25 5.67 -85.72
C LEU A 30 3.44 5.85 -87.23
N LYS A 31 4.61 5.43 -87.74
CA LYS A 31 5.02 5.57 -89.17
C LYS A 31 4.04 5.00 -90.22
N LYS A 32 3.00 4.26 -89.83
CA LYS A 32 2.05 3.60 -90.74
C LYS A 32 0.65 4.23 -90.83
N GLU A 33 0.32 5.19 -89.96
CA GLU A 33 -0.91 6.00 -90.07
C GLU A 33 -0.53 7.48 -90.12
N ALA A 34 0.14 7.89 -91.20
CA ALA A 34 0.40 9.30 -91.48
C ALA A 34 -0.87 9.99 -92.02
N GLY A 35 -1.92 10.04 -91.21
CA GLY A 35 -2.99 11.02 -91.39
C GLY A 35 -2.45 12.40 -91.00
N ALA A 36 -2.77 13.44 -91.77
CA ALA A 36 -2.29 14.82 -91.60
C ALA A 36 -2.80 15.54 -90.33
N LYS A 37 -3.02 14.82 -89.22
CA LYS A 37 -3.43 15.40 -87.94
C LYS A 37 -2.20 15.96 -87.22
N PRO A 38 -2.23 17.23 -86.79
CA PRO A 38 -1.12 17.84 -86.07
C PRO A 38 -0.94 17.20 -84.69
N THR A 39 0.26 17.32 -84.13
CA THR A 39 0.50 17.05 -82.71
C THR A 39 -0.32 18.04 -81.88
N THR A 40 -1.19 17.54 -81.00
CA THR A 40 -2.04 18.37 -80.15
C THR A 40 -1.65 18.19 -78.69
N TYR A 41 -1.60 19.30 -77.96
CA TYR A 41 -1.45 19.31 -76.51
C TYR A 41 -2.60 20.11 -75.90
N HIS A 42 -3.25 19.51 -74.92
CA HIS A 42 -4.34 20.09 -74.17
C HIS A 42 -4.00 20.02 -72.69
N ASN A 43 -4.27 21.08 -71.96
CA ASN A 43 -4.24 21.08 -70.51
C ASN A 43 -5.61 21.48 -69.96
N ARG A 44 -5.98 20.87 -68.85
CA ARG A 44 -7.13 21.26 -68.03
C ARG A 44 -6.62 21.52 -66.64
N PHE A 45 -6.89 22.70 -66.09
CA PHE A 45 -6.44 23.06 -64.75
C PHE A 45 -7.59 23.55 -63.88
N SER A 46 -7.39 23.46 -62.57
CA SER A 46 -8.21 24.11 -61.54
C SER A 46 -7.37 25.17 -60.86
N ALA A 47 -7.96 26.33 -60.58
CA ALA A 47 -7.27 27.44 -59.95
C ALA A 47 -8.19 28.17 -58.97
N VAL A 48 -7.59 28.86 -58.00
CA VAL A 48 -8.28 29.75 -57.06
C VAL A 48 -7.69 31.16 -57.17
N PRO A 49 -8.47 32.22 -56.88
CA PRO A 49 -7.95 33.58 -56.88
C PRO A 49 -6.75 33.72 -55.92
N GLU A 50 -5.73 34.48 -56.30
CA GLU A 50 -4.52 34.66 -55.49
C GLU A 50 -4.81 35.28 -54.11
N ASN A 51 -5.82 36.13 -54.01
CA ASN A 51 -6.24 36.75 -52.75
C ASN A 51 -6.96 35.78 -51.79
N ILE A 52 -7.20 34.53 -52.19
CA ILE A 52 -7.79 33.49 -51.34
C ILE A 52 -6.70 32.50 -50.89
N ASN A 53 -6.50 32.41 -49.58
CA ASN A 53 -5.62 31.41 -48.98
C ASN A 53 -6.15 30.00 -49.21
N TRP A 54 -5.52 29.28 -50.14
CA TRP A 54 -5.85 27.88 -50.43
C TRP A 54 -5.31 26.94 -49.35
N ARG A 55 -6.12 25.95 -48.94
CA ARG A 55 -5.69 24.86 -48.05
C ARG A 55 -6.05 23.51 -48.69
N PRO A 56 -5.14 22.53 -48.68
CA PRO A 56 -5.44 21.19 -49.17
C PRO A 56 -6.54 20.55 -48.31
N ARG A 57 -7.39 19.73 -48.94
CA ARG A 57 -8.35 18.90 -48.20
C ARG A 57 -7.61 17.68 -47.65
N CYS A 58 -7.70 17.44 -46.35
CA CYS A 58 -7.28 16.17 -45.77
C CYS A 58 -8.31 15.10 -46.16
N THR A 59 -7.92 14.11 -46.96
CA THR A 59 -8.83 13.09 -47.50
C THR A 59 -9.09 11.95 -46.51
N HIS A 60 -8.15 11.68 -45.61
CA HIS A 60 -8.26 10.65 -44.59
C HIS A 60 -7.44 11.05 -43.37
N ARG A 61 -8.03 10.92 -42.19
CA ARG A 61 -7.30 10.94 -40.92
C ARG A 61 -7.06 9.49 -40.50
N PRO A 62 -5.83 9.09 -40.15
CA PRO A 62 -5.60 7.79 -39.54
C PRO A 62 -6.45 7.65 -38.27
N LEU A 63 -7.07 6.48 -38.12
CA LEU A 63 -7.92 6.16 -36.97
C LEU A 63 -7.43 4.84 -36.37
N MET A 64 -7.50 4.74 -35.05
CA MET A 64 -7.31 3.51 -34.31
C MET A 64 -8.66 2.82 -34.14
N ASP A 65 -8.79 1.63 -34.69
CA ASP A 65 -10.03 0.84 -34.61
C ASP A 65 -10.35 0.37 -33.18
N GLY A 66 -9.36 0.36 -32.30
CA GLY A 66 -9.54 -0.02 -30.91
C GLY A 66 -8.28 0.06 -30.05
N PRO A 67 -8.38 -0.32 -28.77
CA PRO A 67 -7.25 -0.29 -27.84
C PRO A 67 -6.12 -1.20 -28.28
N GLN A 68 -4.89 -0.81 -27.94
CA GLN A 68 -3.67 -1.54 -28.26
C GLN A 68 -2.90 -1.84 -26.97
N ILE A 69 -2.09 -2.91 -27.01
CA ILE A 69 -1.17 -3.23 -25.93
C ILE A 69 0.15 -2.47 -26.11
N ALA A 70 0.69 -1.93 -25.02
CA ALA A 70 1.99 -1.30 -24.97
C ALA A 70 2.75 -1.70 -23.71
N VAL A 71 4.08 -1.56 -23.74
CA VAL A 71 4.95 -1.83 -22.59
C VAL A 71 5.45 -0.51 -22.03
N VAL A 72 5.40 -0.33 -20.71
CA VAL A 72 5.88 0.87 -20.02
C VAL A 72 7.40 0.96 -20.14
N THR A 73 7.91 2.14 -20.48
CA THR A 73 9.34 2.40 -20.69
C THR A 73 9.87 3.47 -19.74
N GLY A 74 11.17 3.39 -19.44
CA GLY A 74 11.87 4.40 -18.68
C GLY A 74 13.39 4.28 -18.86
N PRO A 75 14.16 5.19 -18.22
CA PRO A 75 15.62 5.13 -18.21
C PRO A 75 16.14 3.79 -17.67
N GLU A 76 17.37 3.45 -18.06
CA GLU A 76 18.02 2.24 -17.57
C GLU A 76 18.15 2.26 -16.04
N GLY A 77 17.85 1.13 -15.40
CA GLY A 77 17.90 0.97 -13.94
C GLY A 77 16.72 1.59 -13.18
N GLU A 78 15.81 2.32 -13.84
CA GLU A 78 14.65 2.91 -13.19
C GLU A 78 13.43 1.98 -13.25
N GLU A 79 12.83 1.73 -12.09
CA GLU A 79 11.68 0.82 -11.98
C GLU A 79 10.35 1.57 -12.16
N ILE A 80 10.29 2.84 -11.76
CA ILE A 80 9.08 3.68 -11.82
C ILE A 80 9.45 5.00 -12.49
N HIS A 81 8.97 5.19 -13.72
CA HIS A 81 9.22 6.40 -14.50
C HIS A 81 7.91 7.14 -14.79
N CYS A 82 7.62 8.18 -13.99
CA CYS A 82 6.42 9.00 -14.14
C CYS A 82 6.69 10.49 -13.93
N ASP A 83 5.80 11.34 -14.45
CA ASP A 83 5.82 12.78 -14.22
C ASP A 83 4.94 13.22 -13.03
N GLN A 84 4.83 14.53 -12.79
CA GLN A 84 4.03 15.13 -11.72
C GLN A 84 2.52 14.80 -11.76
N HIS A 85 2.02 14.29 -12.89
CA HIS A 85 0.63 13.92 -13.09
C HIS A 85 0.42 12.39 -13.05
N GLY A 86 1.46 11.62 -12.73
CA GLY A 86 1.42 10.15 -12.75
C GLY A 86 1.29 9.59 -14.17
N ARG A 87 1.68 10.37 -15.19
CA ARG A 87 1.75 9.88 -16.57
C ARG A 87 2.99 9.03 -16.75
N VAL A 88 2.94 8.06 -17.65
CA VAL A 88 4.07 7.20 -17.99
C VAL A 88 4.34 7.23 -19.49
N GLN A 89 5.55 6.84 -19.88
CA GLN A 89 5.88 6.60 -21.29
C GLN A 89 5.72 5.11 -21.60
N VAL A 90 5.38 4.83 -22.85
CA VAL A 90 5.14 3.47 -23.32
C VAL A 90 5.77 3.24 -24.68
N ARG A 91 5.95 1.98 -25.02
CA ARG A 91 6.33 1.52 -26.35
C ARG A 91 5.26 0.62 -26.91
N PHE A 92 4.78 0.95 -28.11
CA PHE A 92 3.89 0.10 -28.86
C PHE A 92 4.67 -1.00 -29.60
N SER A 93 4.06 -2.17 -29.78
CA SER A 93 4.68 -3.31 -30.47
C SER A 93 5.05 -3.03 -31.93
N TRP A 94 4.35 -2.09 -32.57
CA TRP A 94 4.58 -1.66 -33.94
C TRP A 94 5.63 -0.54 -34.08
N ASP A 95 6.13 0.02 -32.97
CA ASP A 95 7.22 0.99 -33.02
C ASP A 95 8.54 0.29 -33.36
N GLN A 96 9.05 0.54 -34.56
CA GLN A 96 10.26 -0.08 -35.10
C GLN A 96 11.52 0.78 -34.90
N ARG A 97 11.42 2.00 -34.38
CA ARG A 97 12.55 2.94 -34.28
C ARG A 97 13.72 2.38 -33.46
N LEU A 98 13.40 1.56 -32.45
CA LEU A 98 14.39 0.87 -31.61
C LEU A 98 14.99 -0.39 -32.27
N ARG A 99 14.40 -0.93 -33.35
CA ARG A 99 14.94 -2.12 -34.05
C ARG A 99 16.06 -1.78 -35.03
N THR A 100 16.10 -0.54 -35.52
CA THR A 100 17.05 -0.09 -36.55
C THR A 100 18.40 0.41 -36.02
N GLY A 101 18.76 0.09 -34.76
CA GLY A 101 20.09 0.39 -34.21
C GLY A 101 20.40 1.89 -34.02
N GLN A 102 19.40 2.77 -34.06
CA GLN A 102 19.57 4.23 -33.93
C GLN A 102 19.36 4.79 -32.51
N ALA A 103 19.39 3.95 -31.46
CA ALA A 103 19.03 4.36 -30.11
C ALA A 103 19.86 3.70 -29.00
N GLU A 104 21.18 3.54 -29.21
CA GLU A 104 22.10 3.11 -28.15
C GLU A 104 23.16 4.16 -27.79
N SER A 105 23.21 5.32 -28.45
CA SER A 105 24.30 6.29 -28.25
C SER A 105 24.01 7.43 -27.28
N SER A 106 22.85 7.45 -26.61
CA SER A 106 22.61 8.42 -25.53
C SER A 106 21.53 7.94 -24.56
N GLU A 107 21.75 8.19 -23.26
CA GLU A 107 20.77 8.01 -22.16
C GLU A 107 19.39 8.64 -22.46
N SER A 108 19.33 9.56 -23.43
CA SER A 108 18.11 10.22 -23.92
C SER A 108 17.18 9.34 -24.77
N SER A 109 17.67 8.23 -25.33
CA SER A 109 16.94 7.44 -26.34
C SER A 109 16.08 6.31 -25.77
N ALA A 110 16.43 5.77 -24.60
CA ALA A 110 15.57 4.84 -23.85
C ALA A 110 14.34 5.53 -23.22
N ALA A 111 14.46 6.84 -22.94
CA ALA A 111 13.42 7.69 -22.35
C ALA A 111 12.53 8.42 -23.38
N GLN A 112 12.58 8.06 -24.68
CA GLN A 112 11.86 8.76 -25.76
C GLN A 112 11.01 7.83 -26.63
N SER A 113 10.41 6.77 -26.06
CA SER A 113 9.54 5.88 -26.86
C SER A 113 8.18 6.51 -27.18
N SER A 114 7.61 7.34 -26.28
CA SER A 114 6.34 8.04 -26.50
C SER A 114 6.27 9.38 -25.78
N ALA A 115 5.20 10.14 -26.05
CA ALA A 115 4.76 11.21 -25.16
C ALA A 115 4.31 10.67 -23.79
N TRP A 116 4.04 11.56 -22.84
CA TRP A 116 3.49 11.21 -21.53
C TRP A 116 2.01 10.84 -21.61
N LEU A 117 1.68 9.58 -21.34
CA LEU A 117 0.30 9.07 -21.37
C LEU A 117 -0.32 9.10 -19.98
N ARG A 118 -1.55 9.61 -19.90
CA ARG A 118 -2.37 9.53 -18.68
C ARG A 118 -2.76 8.09 -18.38
N VAL A 119 -2.79 7.75 -17.10
CA VAL A 119 -3.18 6.43 -16.59
C VAL A 119 -4.52 6.52 -15.91
N SER A 120 -5.51 5.78 -16.42
CA SER A 120 -6.80 5.61 -15.77
C SER A 120 -6.62 4.99 -14.39
N GLN A 121 -7.30 5.57 -13.39
CA GLN A 121 -7.32 5.10 -12.01
C GLN A 121 -8.73 4.64 -11.66
N GLY A 122 -8.85 3.65 -10.77
CA GLY A 122 -10.17 3.15 -10.32
C GLY A 122 -11.01 4.20 -9.59
N TRP A 123 -10.37 5.21 -8.99
CA TRP A 123 -11.03 6.35 -8.36
C TRP A 123 -10.07 7.55 -8.36
N ALA A 124 -10.47 8.69 -8.94
CA ALA A 124 -9.64 9.91 -8.99
C ALA A 124 -10.48 11.16 -8.65
N GLY A 125 -10.32 11.67 -7.42
CA GLY A 125 -10.92 12.91 -6.95
C GLY A 125 -9.87 14.01 -6.72
N GLY A 126 -10.32 15.20 -6.28
CA GLY A 126 -9.42 16.29 -5.93
C GLY A 126 -8.61 15.97 -4.67
N GLN A 127 -7.38 15.47 -4.84
CA GLN A 127 -6.46 15.04 -3.78
C GLN A 127 -6.88 13.79 -2.98
N PHE A 128 -7.76 12.95 -3.53
CA PHE A 128 -8.11 11.65 -2.95
C PHE A 128 -8.41 10.61 -4.03
N GLY A 129 -8.34 9.32 -3.69
CA GLY A 129 -8.64 8.21 -4.60
C GLY A 129 -7.54 7.14 -4.61
N PHE A 130 -7.50 6.34 -5.68
CA PHE A 130 -6.52 5.29 -5.88
C PHE A 130 -5.42 5.75 -6.84
N VAL A 131 -4.17 5.48 -6.47
CA VAL A 131 -3.02 5.70 -7.36
C VAL A 131 -2.17 4.44 -7.33
N ALA A 132 -2.20 3.69 -8.43
CA ALA A 132 -1.21 2.67 -8.72
C ALA A 132 -0.48 3.10 -9.98
N LEU A 133 0.83 3.27 -9.95
CA LEU A 133 1.61 3.62 -11.15
C LEU A 133 2.07 2.35 -11.88
N PRO A 134 1.93 2.26 -13.21
CA PRO A 134 2.58 1.20 -13.98
C PRO A 134 4.10 1.30 -13.82
N ARG A 135 4.76 0.17 -13.58
CA ARG A 135 6.24 0.09 -13.50
C ARG A 135 6.84 -0.19 -14.88
N VAL A 136 8.09 0.17 -15.08
CA VAL A 136 8.83 -0.11 -16.32
C VAL A 136 8.82 -1.63 -16.60
N GLY A 137 8.55 -2.00 -17.84
CA GLY A 137 8.40 -3.39 -18.28
C GLY A 137 6.99 -3.96 -18.11
N GLN A 138 6.07 -3.29 -17.41
CA GLN A 138 4.69 -3.75 -17.30
C GLN A 138 3.89 -3.49 -18.58
N GLU A 139 2.98 -4.41 -18.88
CA GLU A 139 2.04 -4.31 -19.99
C GLU A 139 0.81 -3.47 -19.61
N VAL A 140 0.40 -2.58 -20.50
CA VAL A 140 -0.76 -1.71 -20.34
C VAL A 140 -1.64 -1.71 -21.60
N ILE A 141 -2.94 -1.53 -21.39
CA ILE A 141 -3.92 -1.34 -22.47
C ILE A 141 -4.05 0.17 -22.72
N VAL A 142 -3.72 0.60 -23.94
CA VAL A 142 -3.79 1.98 -24.38
C VAL A 142 -4.99 2.15 -25.31
N SER A 143 -5.95 2.97 -24.90
CA SER A 143 -7.05 3.43 -25.74
C SER A 143 -6.70 4.77 -26.39
N PHE A 144 -7.44 5.15 -27.44
CA PHE A 144 -7.21 6.37 -28.20
C PHE A 144 -8.51 7.18 -28.20
N LEU A 145 -8.47 8.41 -27.68
CA LEU A 145 -9.67 9.26 -27.58
C LEU A 145 -10.21 9.57 -28.97
N ASP A 146 -11.50 9.31 -29.19
CA ASP A 146 -12.15 9.41 -30.52
C ASP A 146 -11.45 8.62 -31.64
N GLY A 147 -10.68 7.58 -31.27
CA GLY A 147 -9.87 6.80 -32.21
C GLY A 147 -8.64 7.56 -32.75
N ASP A 148 -8.28 8.71 -32.19
CA ASP A 148 -7.17 9.53 -32.63
C ASP A 148 -5.81 8.95 -32.16
N PRO A 149 -4.93 8.49 -33.07
CA PRO A 149 -3.60 7.98 -32.71
C PRO A 149 -2.77 8.96 -31.87
N ASP A 150 -3.01 10.26 -32.01
CA ASP A 150 -2.29 11.34 -31.31
C ASP A 150 -2.83 11.60 -29.89
N GLN A 151 -3.94 10.95 -29.48
CA GLN A 151 -4.54 11.09 -28.15
C GLN A 151 -4.62 9.76 -27.38
N PRO A 152 -3.47 9.12 -27.09
CA PRO A 152 -3.45 7.88 -26.32
C PRO A 152 -3.72 8.12 -24.81
N ILE A 153 -4.41 7.17 -24.18
CA ILE A 153 -4.67 7.11 -22.75
C ILE A 153 -4.63 5.65 -22.26
N ILE A 154 -3.92 5.38 -21.17
CA ILE A 154 -3.85 4.05 -20.57
C ILE A 154 -5.15 3.78 -19.81
N THR A 155 -5.80 2.67 -20.10
CA THR A 155 -7.15 2.32 -19.62
C THR A 155 -7.21 1.02 -18.83
N GLY A 156 -6.19 0.17 -18.92
CA GLY A 156 -6.17 -1.10 -18.22
C GLY A 156 -4.79 -1.73 -18.12
N ARG A 157 -4.72 -2.86 -17.42
CA ARG A 157 -3.52 -3.68 -17.23
C ARG A 157 -3.91 -5.14 -17.27
N THR A 158 -2.98 -5.97 -17.68
CA THR A 158 -3.18 -7.40 -17.88
C THR A 158 -2.00 -8.19 -17.31
N TYR A 159 -2.31 -9.33 -16.69
CA TYR A 159 -1.34 -10.38 -16.47
C TYR A 159 -1.24 -11.23 -17.74
N HIS A 160 -0.05 -11.77 -18.01
CA HIS A 160 0.23 -12.64 -19.14
C HIS A 160 1.35 -13.64 -18.76
N ALA A 161 1.88 -14.38 -19.74
CA ALA A 161 2.79 -15.50 -19.48
C ALA A 161 4.07 -15.15 -18.68
N THR A 162 4.62 -13.93 -18.85
CA THR A 162 5.82 -13.49 -18.12
C THR A 162 5.49 -12.59 -16.93
N ASN A 163 4.44 -11.76 -17.04
CA ASN A 163 3.88 -11.02 -15.91
C ASN A 163 2.70 -11.81 -15.31
N THR A 164 3.00 -12.75 -14.42
CA THR A 164 1.98 -13.66 -13.84
C THR A 164 1.26 -13.05 -12.64
N SER A 165 0.08 -13.58 -12.33
CA SER A 165 -0.69 -13.15 -11.15
C SER A 165 0.05 -13.44 -9.84
N PRO A 166 -0.17 -12.67 -8.76
CA PRO A 166 0.52 -12.84 -7.48
C PRO A 166 0.39 -14.24 -6.85
N TYR A 167 -0.70 -14.94 -7.19
CA TYR A 167 -0.95 -16.33 -6.81
C TYR A 167 -1.19 -17.18 -8.04
N ALA A 168 -0.75 -18.44 -8.00
CA ALA A 168 -0.93 -19.39 -9.09
C ALA A 168 -2.42 -19.65 -9.36
N LEU A 169 -2.84 -19.43 -10.61
CA LEU A 169 -4.18 -19.74 -11.12
C LEU A 169 -4.14 -21.01 -11.98
N PRO A 170 -5.20 -21.84 -11.98
CA PRO A 170 -6.50 -21.65 -11.32
C PRO A 170 -6.56 -22.12 -9.85
N ARG A 171 -5.45 -22.60 -9.27
CA ARG A 171 -5.40 -23.16 -7.91
C ARG A 171 -5.96 -22.21 -6.84
N HIS A 172 -5.69 -20.91 -6.95
CA HIS A 172 -6.12 -19.89 -5.99
C HIS A 172 -7.19 -18.95 -6.55
N LYS A 173 -8.14 -19.49 -7.32
CA LYS A 173 -9.22 -18.72 -7.98
C LYS A 173 -10.17 -17.99 -7.02
N THR A 174 -10.23 -18.39 -5.75
CA THR A 174 -11.06 -17.79 -4.68
C THR A 174 -10.35 -16.69 -3.91
N ARG A 175 -9.13 -16.30 -4.32
CA ARG A 175 -8.37 -15.25 -3.66
C ARG A 175 -8.51 -13.91 -4.36
N THR A 176 -8.84 -12.90 -3.57
CA THR A 176 -8.76 -11.49 -3.98
C THR A 176 -7.58 -10.84 -3.27
N THR A 177 -6.70 -10.14 -3.98
CA THR A 177 -5.46 -9.59 -3.42
C THR A 177 -5.12 -8.21 -3.95
N LEU A 178 -4.66 -7.34 -3.06
CA LEU A 178 -3.90 -6.13 -3.35
C LEU A 178 -2.50 -6.34 -2.78
N LYS A 179 -1.56 -6.67 -3.66
CA LYS A 179 -0.15 -6.93 -3.31
C LYS A 179 0.76 -5.92 -3.99
N THR A 180 1.58 -5.24 -3.20
CA THR A 180 2.61 -4.31 -3.69
C THR A 180 3.98 -4.99 -3.70
N GLN A 181 4.95 -4.36 -4.33
CA GLN A 181 6.35 -4.79 -4.29
C GLN A 181 7.21 -3.65 -3.76
N THR A 182 8.14 -3.93 -2.85
CA THR A 182 9.14 -2.95 -2.40
C THR A 182 9.89 -2.39 -3.60
N HIS A 183 9.97 -1.07 -3.73
CA HIS A 183 10.75 -0.43 -4.78
C HIS A 183 12.24 -0.50 -4.44
N LYS A 184 13.10 -0.88 -5.39
CA LYS A 184 14.56 -1.00 -5.19
C LYS A 184 14.92 -1.85 -3.95
N GLY A 185 14.17 -2.93 -3.71
CA GLY A 185 14.39 -3.84 -2.59
C GLY A 185 13.48 -5.07 -2.67
N GLU A 186 13.59 -5.93 -1.65
CA GLU A 186 12.79 -7.16 -1.57
C GLU A 186 11.55 -6.98 -0.67
N GLY A 187 10.56 -7.84 -0.86
CA GLY A 187 9.36 -7.87 -0.04
C GLY A 187 8.13 -7.17 -0.62
N SER A 188 7.05 -7.15 0.17
CA SER A 188 5.72 -6.72 -0.28
C SER A 188 4.84 -6.28 0.88
N ASN A 189 3.94 -5.32 0.63
CA ASN A 189 2.76 -5.14 1.48
C ASN A 189 1.58 -5.86 0.83
N GLU A 190 0.68 -6.42 1.63
CA GLU A 190 -0.42 -7.21 1.09
C GLU A 190 -1.70 -7.08 1.91
N LEU A 191 -2.82 -6.92 1.21
CA LEU A 191 -4.17 -7.17 1.70
C LEU A 191 -4.77 -8.30 0.85
N ARG A 192 -5.17 -9.40 1.48
CA ARG A 192 -5.71 -10.58 0.79
C ARG A 192 -6.93 -11.13 1.48
N PHE A 193 -7.93 -11.48 0.69
CA PHE A 193 -9.14 -12.17 1.07
C PHE A 193 -9.14 -13.56 0.43
N GLU A 194 -9.43 -14.59 1.22
CA GLU A 194 -9.74 -15.96 0.77
C GLU A 194 -11.24 -16.17 1.00
N ASP A 195 -11.96 -16.56 -0.06
CA ASP A 195 -13.41 -16.74 -0.06
C ASP A 195 -13.83 -18.22 -0.23
N GLU A 196 -12.88 -19.16 -0.12
CA GLU A 196 -13.20 -20.59 -0.08
C GLU A 196 -13.96 -20.92 1.22
N ALA A 197 -15.10 -21.59 1.08
CA ALA A 197 -15.96 -21.93 2.21
C ALA A 197 -15.22 -22.71 3.30
N ASP A 198 -15.49 -22.34 4.56
CA ASP A 198 -14.86 -22.88 5.77
C ASP A 198 -13.34 -22.66 5.86
N LYS A 199 -12.79 -21.81 4.98
CA LYS A 199 -11.37 -21.42 4.90
C LYS A 199 -11.21 -19.92 4.69
N GLU A 200 -12.26 -19.15 4.97
CA GLU A 200 -12.29 -17.71 4.77
C GLU A 200 -11.20 -17.06 5.64
N HIS A 201 -10.42 -16.18 5.02
CA HIS A 201 -9.27 -15.61 5.69
C HIS A 201 -8.91 -14.24 5.14
N ILE A 202 -8.74 -13.27 6.04
CA ILE A 202 -8.18 -11.96 5.73
C ILE A 202 -6.72 -11.93 6.18
N TYR A 203 -5.82 -11.61 5.26
CA TYR A 203 -4.39 -11.42 5.55
C TYR A 203 -4.01 -9.96 5.33
N ILE A 204 -3.43 -9.35 6.36
CA ILE A 204 -2.87 -8.00 6.31
C ILE A 204 -1.39 -8.13 6.63
N HIS A 205 -0.53 -7.71 5.69
CA HIS A 205 0.91 -7.76 5.83
C HIS A 205 1.52 -6.39 5.54
N ALA A 206 2.29 -5.90 6.51
CA ALA A 206 3.15 -4.73 6.36
C ALA A 206 4.61 -5.19 6.34
N GLN A 207 5.35 -4.82 5.30
CA GLN A 207 6.76 -5.20 5.15
C GLN A 207 7.68 -4.56 6.22
N LYS A 208 7.25 -3.45 6.83
CA LYS A 208 8.04 -2.71 7.83
C LYS A 208 7.19 -2.20 8.99
N ASN A 209 6.48 -1.09 8.81
CA ASN A 209 5.66 -0.46 9.84
C ASN A 209 4.18 -0.57 9.49
N LEU A 210 3.33 -0.76 10.50
CA LEU A 210 1.87 -0.70 10.37
C LEU A 210 1.32 0.28 11.40
N ASP A 211 0.82 1.43 10.93
CA ASP A 211 0.14 2.42 11.76
C ASP A 211 -1.37 2.29 11.58
N LEU A 212 -2.11 2.23 12.70
CA LEU A 212 -3.57 2.19 12.72
C LEU A 212 -4.12 3.33 13.58
N LEU A 213 -4.50 4.42 12.93
CA LEU A 213 -5.08 5.60 13.58
C LEU A 213 -6.62 5.57 13.49
N THR A 214 -7.29 5.55 14.64
CA THR A 214 -8.76 5.67 14.72
C THR A 214 -9.11 6.98 15.41
N GLN A 215 -9.85 7.86 14.73
CA GLN A 215 -10.17 9.20 15.23
C GLN A 215 -11.26 9.23 16.31
N ASN A 216 -12.06 8.16 16.39
CA ASN A 216 -13.17 8.08 17.34
C ASN A 216 -13.13 6.73 18.06
N ASN A 217 -14.01 5.79 17.69
CA ASN A 217 -14.13 4.51 18.39
C ASN A 217 -13.59 3.35 17.54
N ARG A 218 -12.87 2.43 18.18
CA ARG A 218 -12.52 1.11 17.63
C ARG A 218 -13.21 0.03 18.46
N THR A 219 -13.84 -0.92 17.80
CA THR A 219 -14.44 -2.10 18.42
C THR A 219 -13.87 -3.34 17.76
N GLU A 220 -13.50 -4.34 18.56
CA GLU A 220 -12.97 -5.61 18.09
C GLU A 220 -13.69 -6.74 18.82
N VAL A 221 -14.23 -7.70 18.06
CA VAL A 221 -14.96 -8.85 18.60
C VAL A 221 -14.37 -10.10 17.98
N ILE A 222 -13.70 -10.90 18.81
CA ILE A 222 -13.17 -12.21 18.44
C ILE A 222 -14.05 -13.27 19.08
N LYS A 223 -14.63 -14.15 18.25
CA LYS A 223 -15.62 -15.14 18.73
C LYS A 223 -14.98 -16.39 19.36
N ILE A 224 -13.76 -16.72 18.95
CA ILE A 224 -13.06 -17.94 19.35
C ILE A 224 -11.79 -17.54 20.08
N ASP A 225 -10.66 -17.37 19.38
CA ASP A 225 -9.36 -17.15 19.99
C ASP A 225 -8.62 -15.95 19.39
N SER A 226 -7.84 -15.25 20.22
CA SER A 226 -6.93 -14.18 19.82
C SER A 226 -5.52 -14.49 20.31
N HIS A 227 -4.56 -14.48 19.38
CA HIS A 227 -3.14 -14.66 19.67
C HIS A 227 -2.37 -13.40 19.27
N LEU A 228 -1.56 -12.90 20.19
CA LEU A 228 -0.76 -11.69 19.99
C LEU A 228 0.66 -11.92 20.47
N THR A 229 1.62 -11.76 19.57
CA THR A 229 3.04 -11.96 19.82
C THR A 229 3.80 -10.69 19.46
N PHE A 230 4.66 -10.25 20.37
CA PHE A 230 5.59 -9.13 20.14
C PHE A 230 7.01 -9.69 20.12
N GLY A 231 7.81 -9.28 19.13
CA GLY A 231 9.23 -9.67 19.07
C GLY A 231 10.09 -8.95 20.11
N GLU A 232 9.66 -7.76 20.52
CA GLU A 232 10.33 -6.94 21.53
C GLU A 232 9.29 -6.41 22.54
N ASN A 233 8.95 -5.12 22.45
CA ASN A 233 8.20 -4.42 23.48
C ASN A 233 6.74 -4.14 23.08
N ARG A 234 5.84 -4.16 24.08
CA ARG A 234 4.50 -3.59 23.99
C ARG A 234 4.39 -2.45 24.99
N PHE A 235 3.92 -1.29 24.53
CA PHE A 235 3.59 -0.14 25.37
C PHE A 235 2.10 0.17 25.27
N SER A 236 1.46 0.48 26.39
CA SER A 236 0.06 0.90 26.46
C SER A 236 -0.03 2.17 27.31
N TYR A 237 -0.70 3.19 26.78
CA TYR A 237 -0.99 4.43 27.50
C TYR A 237 -2.46 4.75 27.35
N ILE A 238 -3.19 4.61 28.45
CA ILE A 238 -4.64 4.80 28.53
C ILE A 238 -4.87 5.98 29.47
N LYS A 239 -5.50 7.04 28.95
CA LYS A 239 -5.74 8.27 29.73
C LYS A 239 -6.94 8.15 30.67
N GLY A 240 -7.94 7.39 30.26
CA GLY A 240 -9.12 7.10 31.06
C GLY A 240 -8.97 5.76 31.75
N ASP A 241 -10.07 5.02 31.82
CA ASP A 241 -10.15 3.76 32.54
C ASP A 241 -9.81 2.55 31.65
N GLU A 242 -9.14 1.56 32.24
CA GLU A 242 -8.97 0.23 31.66
C GLU A 242 -9.73 -0.79 32.52
N HIS A 243 -10.66 -1.51 31.90
CA HIS A 243 -11.40 -2.59 32.54
C HIS A 243 -11.11 -3.91 31.83
N SER A 244 -10.73 -4.93 32.60
CA SER A 244 -10.53 -6.29 32.12
C SER A 244 -11.36 -7.25 32.95
N THR A 245 -12.08 -8.15 32.28
CA THR A 245 -12.86 -9.20 32.94
C THR A 245 -12.55 -10.52 32.27
N ILE A 246 -12.08 -11.47 33.07
CA ILE A 246 -11.72 -12.82 32.63
C ILE A 246 -12.58 -13.78 33.46
N ASN A 247 -13.58 -14.40 32.82
CA ASN A 247 -14.48 -15.32 33.49
C ASN A 247 -13.80 -16.66 33.86
N GLY A 248 -12.78 -17.03 33.09
CA GLY A 248 -11.98 -18.21 33.33
C GLY A 248 -10.76 -17.91 34.20
N GLU A 249 -9.61 -18.40 33.77
CA GLU A 249 -8.35 -18.23 34.47
C GLU A 249 -7.48 -17.16 33.80
N GLN A 250 -6.75 -16.39 34.61
CA GLN A 250 -5.65 -15.55 34.16
C GLN A 250 -4.32 -16.09 34.72
N ARG A 251 -3.37 -16.36 33.82
CA ARG A 251 -1.97 -16.66 34.20
C ARG A 251 -1.07 -15.56 33.67
N GLN A 252 -0.18 -15.06 34.53
CA GLN A 252 0.84 -14.10 34.17
C GLN A 252 2.20 -14.61 34.64
N HIS A 253 3.17 -14.61 33.73
CA HIS A 253 4.56 -14.92 34.03
C HIS A 253 5.42 -13.74 33.58
N THR A 254 6.29 -13.27 34.48
CA THR A 254 7.24 -12.20 34.22
C THR A 254 8.63 -12.75 34.49
N GLY A 255 9.47 -12.86 33.45
CA GLY A 255 10.84 -13.39 33.60
C GLY A 255 11.81 -12.40 34.27
N GLY A 256 11.48 -11.10 34.28
CA GLY A 256 12.24 -10.05 34.93
C GLY A 256 11.47 -9.40 36.09
N ASN A 257 11.70 -8.11 36.31
CA ASN A 257 11.07 -7.37 37.40
C ASN A 257 9.59 -7.08 37.11
N SER A 258 8.75 -7.19 38.14
CA SER A 258 7.36 -6.74 38.13
C SER A 258 7.19 -5.63 39.16
N SER A 259 6.60 -4.50 38.77
CA SER A 259 6.36 -3.35 39.64
C SER A 259 4.93 -2.85 39.47
N LEU A 260 4.27 -2.56 40.59
CA LEU A 260 2.97 -1.93 40.65
C LEU A 260 3.08 -0.70 41.55
N THR A 261 2.74 0.47 41.00
CA THR A 261 2.61 1.70 41.77
C THR A 261 1.17 2.17 41.68
N THR A 262 0.60 2.52 42.83
CA THR A 262 -0.77 3.01 42.93
C THR A 262 -0.75 4.23 43.83
N ASP A 263 -1.05 5.39 43.25
CA ASP A 263 -1.10 6.65 44.00
C ASP A 263 -2.35 6.73 44.90
N GLY A 264 -3.42 6.06 44.46
CA GLY A 264 -4.66 5.91 45.21
C GLY A 264 -4.69 4.64 46.07
N SER A 265 -5.83 3.97 46.07
CA SER A 265 -6.01 2.72 46.82
C SER A 265 -5.80 1.50 45.94
N HIS A 266 -5.08 0.51 46.45
CA HIS A 266 -5.04 -0.84 45.90
C HIS A 266 -5.98 -1.75 46.71
N HIS A 267 -6.99 -2.31 46.06
CA HIS A 267 -7.91 -3.27 46.67
C HIS A 267 -7.76 -4.63 45.98
N SER A 268 -7.48 -5.67 46.76
CA SER A 268 -7.39 -7.05 46.30
C SER A 268 -8.33 -7.91 47.12
N HIS A 269 -9.24 -8.61 46.44
CA HIS A 269 -10.14 -9.58 47.06
C HIS A 269 -9.80 -10.98 46.52
N VAL A 270 -9.50 -11.90 47.42
CA VAL A 270 -9.16 -13.28 47.08
C VAL A 270 -10.13 -14.23 47.77
N GLY A 271 -10.93 -14.95 46.98
CA GLY A 271 -12.03 -15.78 47.50
C GLY A 271 -11.61 -17.10 48.15
N LYS A 272 -10.38 -17.59 47.92
CA LYS A 272 -9.89 -18.86 48.49
C LYS A 272 -8.56 -18.71 49.22
N ALA A 273 -7.47 -18.49 48.49
CA ALA A 273 -6.14 -18.43 49.07
C ALA A 273 -5.27 -17.43 48.31
N GLN A 274 -4.54 -16.61 49.06
CA GLN A 274 -3.44 -15.80 48.54
C GLN A 274 -2.13 -16.46 49.00
N LEU A 275 -1.32 -16.91 48.05
CA LEU A 275 -0.03 -17.54 48.31
C LEU A 275 1.07 -16.59 47.83
N VAL A 276 2.02 -16.28 48.70
CA VAL A 276 3.17 -15.42 48.39
C VAL A 276 4.44 -16.12 48.83
N GLU A 277 5.32 -16.38 47.86
CA GLU A 277 6.64 -16.95 48.08
C GLU A 277 7.69 -15.97 47.54
N ALA A 278 8.70 -15.69 48.35
CA ALA A 278 9.83 -14.86 47.94
C ALA A 278 11.13 -15.55 48.37
N GLY A 279 12.11 -15.58 47.46
CA GLY A 279 13.40 -16.22 47.74
C GLY A 279 14.29 -15.47 48.73
N ASN A 280 14.03 -14.18 48.99
CA ASN A 280 14.84 -13.37 49.89
C ASN A 280 14.01 -12.62 50.94
N GLU A 281 13.07 -11.76 50.52
CA GLU A 281 12.34 -10.90 51.46
C GLU A 281 10.89 -10.65 50.99
N ILE A 282 9.96 -10.69 51.95
CA ILE A 282 8.62 -10.07 51.82
C ILE A 282 8.58 -8.92 52.83
N HIS A 283 8.36 -7.69 52.36
CA HIS A 283 8.36 -6.49 53.19
C HIS A 283 7.01 -5.78 53.14
N HIS A 284 6.36 -5.63 54.30
CA HIS A 284 5.15 -4.83 54.47
C HIS A 284 5.44 -3.61 55.33
N LYS A 285 5.35 -2.42 54.74
CA LYS A 285 5.55 -1.14 55.43
C LYS A 285 4.31 -0.26 55.29
N ALA A 286 3.82 0.24 56.43
CA ALA A 286 2.77 1.26 56.48
C ALA A 286 3.24 2.45 57.31
N GLY A 287 2.83 3.67 56.92
CA GLY A 287 3.19 4.89 57.66
C GLY A 287 2.55 4.99 59.04
N LEU A 288 1.34 4.43 59.21
CA LEU A 288 0.58 4.52 60.46
C LEU A 288 0.23 3.15 61.05
N LYS A 289 -0.41 2.27 60.27
CA LYS A 289 -0.97 1.01 60.80
C LYS A 289 -0.91 -0.11 59.75
N VAL A 290 -0.56 -1.30 60.21
CA VAL A 290 -0.82 -2.58 59.53
C VAL A 290 -1.86 -3.34 60.36
N ILE A 291 -2.90 -3.87 59.72
CA ILE A 291 -3.94 -4.69 60.35
C ILE A 291 -3.86 -6.08 59.72
N ILE A 292 -3.72 -7.11 60.55
CA ILE A 292 -3.84 -8.52 60.16
C ILE A 292 -4.90 -9.13 61.06
N GLU A 293 -6.00 -9.56 60.46
CA GLU A 293 -7.13 -10.17 61.16
C GLU A 293 -7.36 -11.57 60.61
N ALA A 294 -7.53 -12.54 61.51
CA ALA A 294 -7.90 -13.90 61.18
C ALA A 294 -8.99 -14.37 62.14
N GLY A 295 -9.99 -15.10 61.62
CA GLY A 295 -11.12 -15.55 62.43
C GLY A 295 -10.79 -16.67 63.42
N ALA A 296 -9.77 -17.49 63.13
CA ALA A 296 -9.40 -18.62 63.96
C ALA A 296 -8.02 -18.45 64.59
N GLU A 297 -6.99 -18.22 63.78
CA GLU A 297 -5.60 -18.13 64.25
C GLU A 297 -4.70 -17.33 63.30
N ILE A 298 -3.63 -16.76 63.86
CA ILE A 298 -2.47 -16.24 63.13
C ILE A 298 -1.24 -16.99 63.64
N THR A 299 -0.47 -17.61 62.74
CA THR A 299 0.76 -18.33 63.08
C THR A 299 1.93 -17.72 62.32
N LEU A 300 2.99 -17.36 63.03
CA LEU A 300 4.26 -16.89 62.47
C LEU A 300 5.33 -17.91 62.82
N SER A 301 6.10 -18.37 61.83
CA SER A 301 7.20 -19.31 62.04
C SER A 301 8.51 -18.77 61.45
N ALA A 302 9.60 -18.93 62.19
CA ALA A 302 10.94 -18.55 61.75
C ALA A 302 12.00 -19.40 62.46
N GLY A 303 12.95 -19.96 61.71
CA GLY A 303 14.09 -20.71 62.26
C GLY A 303 13.73 -21.88 63.18
N GLY A 304 12.61 -22.58 62.91
CA GLY A 304 12.09 -23.66 63.77
C GLY A 304 11.25 -23.20 64.98
N GLY A 305 11.14 -21.90 65.22
CA GLY A 305 10.25 -21.33 66.24
C GLY A 305 8.86 -20.99 65.71
N PHE A 306 7.87 -20.96 66.62
CA PHE A 306 6.49 -20.59 66.29
C PHE A 306 5.92 -19.58 67.30
N LEU A 307 5.22 -18.58 66.77
CA LEU A 307 4.35 -17.67 67.50
C LEU A 307 2.92 -17.85 66.98
N LYS A 308 2.01 -18.29 67.84
CA LYS A 308 0.60 -18.50 67.51
C LYS A 308 -0.28 -17.56 68.31
N LEU A 309 -1.22 -16.92 67.62
CA LEU A 309 -2.32 -16.14 68.17
C LEU A 309 -3.61 -16.89 67.87
N ASP A 310 -4.37 -17.28 68.88
CA ASP A 310 -5.66 -17.96 68.75
C ASP A 310 -6.68 -17.45 69.80
N LEU A 311 -7.87 -18.08 69.87
CA LEU A 311 -8.93 -17.76 70.84
C LEU A 311 -8.48 -17.83 72.31
N TYR A 312 -7.35 -18.48 72.61
CA TYR A 312 -6.82 -18.62 73.95
C TYR A 312 -5.63 -17.69 74.22
N GLY A 313 -5.28 -16.79 73.29
CA GLY A 313 -4.27 -15.76 73.45
C GLY A 313 -2.97 -16.01 72.66
N VAL A 314 -1.86 -15.45 73.14
CA VAL A 314 -0.53 -15.55 72.52
C VAL A 314 0.24 -16.73 73.11
N ARG A 315 0.67 -17.69 72.27
CA ARG A 315 1.48 -18.85 72.69
C ARG A 315 2.75 -18.97 71.85
N LYS A 316 3.89 -19.21 72.52
CA LYS A 316 5.13 -19.66 71.88
C LYS A 316 5.12 -21.20 71.88
N LEU A 317 5.17 -21.83 70.71
CA LEU A 317 5.39 -23.27 70.62
C LEU A 317 6.89 -23.49 70.45
N LEU A 318 7.52 -24.08 71.47
CA LEU A 318 8.86 -24.65 71.36
C LEU A 318 8.67 -26.08 70.88
N GLU A 319 9.43 -26.51 69.87
CA GLU A 319 9.63 -27.95 69.65
C GLU A 319 10.17 -28.55 70.95
N GLU A 320 9.50 -29.58 71.47
CA GLU A 320 10.05 -30.46 72.50
C GLU A 320 11.23 -31.25 71.89
N ALA A 321 12.39 -30.60 71.81
CA ALA A 321 13.67 -31.29 71.86
C ALA A 321 14.23 -31.06 73.27
N GLU A 322 14.20 -32.11 74.09
CA GLU A 322 14.88 -32.14 75.38
C GLU A 322 16.34 -31.66 75.22
N LYS A 323 16.65 -30.44 75.66
CA LYS A 323 17.82 -30.14 76.49
C LYS A 323 17.84 -28.69 76.98
N ARG A 324 17.97 -28.59 78.30
CA ARG A 324 18.30 -27.38 79.06
C ARG A 324 19.56 -26.72 78.50
N HIS A 325 19.46 -25.41 78.23
CA HIS A 325 20.40 -24.31 78.54
C HIS A 325 20.60 -23.30 77.42
N SER A 326 20.78 -22.06 77.87
CA SER A 326 21.13 -20.81 77.18
C SER A 326 19.98 -20.07 76.51
N ALA A 327 19.67 -18.92 77.10
CA ALA A 327 18.82 -17.89 76.53
C ALA A 327 19.60 -17.18 75.41
N ASP A 328 19.21 -17.42 74.15
CA ASP A 328 19.59 -16.55 73.04
C ASP A 328 18.38 -15.72 72.59
N ASN A 329 18.63 -14.41 72.56
CA ASN A 329 17.71 -13.34 72.24
C ASN A 329 17.18 -13.46 70.80
N ILE A 330 15.90 -13.76 70.65
CA ILE A 330 15.11 -13.18 69.55
C ILE A 330 14.51 -11.90 70.12
N ALA A 331 15.12 -10.76 69.78
CA ALA A 331 14.62 -9.45 70.16
C ALA A 331 13.34 -9.13 69.37
N ILE A 332 12.17 -9.46 69.92
CA ILE A 332 10.90 -8.90 69.47
C ILE A 332 10.74 -7.57 70.20
N SER A 333 11.11 -6.46 69.54
CA SER A 333 10.86 -5.11 70.06
C SER A 333 9.39 -4.74 69.87
N ILE A 334 8.52 -5.16 70.78
CA ILE A 334 7.17 -4.60 70.90
C ILE A 334 7.29 -3.34 71.75
N LYS A 335 7.38 -2.17 71.12
CA LYS A 335 7.22 -0.88 71.82
C LYS A 335 5.72 -0.66 72.08
N ALA A 336 5.20 -1.24 73.16
CA ALA A 336 3.90 -0.88 73.70
C ALA A 336 4.09 0.29 74.68
N THR A 337 3.74 1.51 74.27
CA THR A 337 3.58 2.62 75.21
C THR A 337 2.23 2.47 75.90
N LEU A 338 2.21 1.88 77.10
CA LEU A 338 1.05 1.97 77.99
C LEU A 338 0.98 3.41 78.53
N HIS A 339 -0.02 4.18 78.09
CA HIS A 339 -0.46 5.34 78.87
C HIS A 339 -1.59 4.88 79.78
N LEU A 340 -1.28 4.78 81.07
CA LEU A 340 -2.26 4.72 82.15
C LEU A 340 -2.81 6.13 82.37
N PHE A 341 -4.13 6.29 82.31
CA PHE A 341 -4.86 7.18 83.19
C PHE A 341 -6.01 6.40 83.82
#